data_AF-A0A7Y5KFJ3-F1
#
_entry.id   AF-A0A7Y5KFJ3-F1
#
_cell.length_a   1.000
_cell.length_b   1.000
_cell.length_c   1.000
_cell.angle_alpha   90.00
_cell.angle_beta   90.00
_cell.angle_gamma   90.00
#
_symmetry.space_group_name_H-M   'P 1'
#
loop_
_entity.id
_entity.type
_entity.pdbx_description
1 polymer ?
#
loop_
_entity_poly.entity_id
_entity_poly.type
_entity_poly.pdbx_seq_one_letter_code
_entity_poly.pdbx_strand_id
1 'polypeptide(L)'
;MHDYPKLRFIEAIPLEEDQDQYFALRDPSGIVEEVIVVSGEALYLMQYFDGKHSLLDIRAEYQRTFGAFLPEERLHKLVAELDHNHFLESESFQNHKRGLEKQVLSRTTRAAVHAGASYPKDPQALRAQLENFYAHSGGLLNHATTSVNSNNAAPLQGMLAPHIDLRVGGACYTYGYRALAESTPA
;
A
#
# COMPACT_ATOMS: atom_id res chain seq x y z
N MET A 1 9.51 9.46 -24.83
CA MET A 1 8.22 10.13 -25.09
C MET A 1 7.18 9.04 -25.11
N HIS A 2 6.17 9.12 -24.25
CA HIS A 2 5.14 8.07 -24.15
C HIS A 2 4.00 8.40 -25.10
N ASP A 3 4.12 7.94 -26.34
CA ASP A 3 3.08 8.19 -27.35
C ASP A 3 1.77 7.44 -27.04
N TYR A 4 1.85 6.39 -26.21
CA TYR A 4 0.75 5.58 -25.71
C TYR A 4 0.86 5.46 -24.18
N PRO A 5 0.45 6.49 -23.42
CA PRO A 5 0.58 6.49 -21.97
C PRO A 5 -0.32 5.41 -21.36
N LYS A 6 0.16 4.76 -20.30
CA LYS A 6 -0.62 3.80 -19.53
C LYS A 6 -0.53 4.15 -18.05
N LEU A 7 -1.67 4.43 -17.42
CA LEU A 7 -1.77 4.72 -16.00
C LEU A 7 -1.66 3.42 -15.21
N ARG A 8 -0.97 3.48 -14.07
CA ARG A 8 -1.02 2.41 -13.08
C ARG A 8 -2.37 2.40 -12.35
N PHE A 9 -2.54 1.42 -11.46
CA PHE A 9 -3.60 1.52 -10.46
C PHE A 9 -3.29 2.68 -9.49
N ILE A 10 -3.99 3.79 -9.68
CA ILE A 10 -3.86 5.03 -8.91
C ILE A 10 -5.24 5.36 -8.33
N GLU A 11 -5.26 5.83 -7.09
CA GLU A 11 -6.47 6.29 -6.43
C GLU A 11 -6.61 7.80 -6.58
N ALA A 12 -7.79 8.26 -7.01
CA ALA A 12 -8.12 9.67 -7.11
C ALA A 12 -9.11 10.05 -6.00
N ILE A 13 -8.73 11.03 -5.18
CA ILE A 13 -9.51 11.51 -4.05
C ILE A 13 -9.98 12.94 -4.36
N PRO A 14 -11.29 13.22 -4.35
CA PRO A 14 -11.78 14.58 -4.58
C PRO A 14 -11.30 15.52 -3.47
N LEU A 15 -10.91 16.73 -3.86
CA LEU A 15 -10.62 17.83 -2.95
C LEU A 15 -11.80 18.79 -2.94
N GLU A 16 -12.29 19.14 -1.76
CA GLU A 16 -13.35 20.13 -1.59
C GLU A 16 -12.74 21.54 -1.70
N GLU A 17 -12.76 22.12 -2.89
CA GLU A 17 -12.52 23.55 -3.12
C GLU A 17 -13.71 24.19 -3.85
N ASP A 18 -14.01 25.47 -3.53
CA ASP A 18 -15.30 26.13 -3.79
C ASP A 18 -15.77 26.12 -5.25
N GLN A 19 -14.87 26.34 -6.22
CA GLN A 19 -15.25 26.68 -7.61
C GLN A 19 -14.76 25.69 -8.66
N ASP A 20 -13.59 25.07 -8.46
CA ASP A 20 -12.98 24.13 -9.39
C ASP A 20 -12.79 22.76 -8.75
N GLN A 21 -13.13 21.70 -9.49
CA GLN A 21 -12.98 20.33 -9.00
C GLN A 21 -11.55 19.83 -9.21
N TYR A 22 -10.83 19.67 -8.10
CA TYR A 22 -9.50 19.09 -8.06
C TYR A 22 -9.51 17.69 -7.44
N PHE A 23 -8.50 16.90 -7.78
CA PHE A 23 -8.32 15.54 -7.30
C PHE A 23 -6.88 15.31 -6.88
N ALA A 24 -6.70 14.74 -5.69
CA ALA A 24 -5.41 14.22 -5.25
C ALA A 24 -5.24 12.79 -5.74
N LEU A 25 -4.17 12.55 -6.50
CA LEU A 25 -3.77 11.24 -6.98
C LEU A 25 -2.75 10.64 -6.01
N ARG A 26 -3.02 9.42 -5.53
CA ARG A 26 -2.09 8.66 -4.68
C ARG A 26 -1.86 7.25 -5.19
N ASP A 27 -0.68 6.70 -4.96
CA ASP A 27 -0.37 5.30 -5.20
C ASP A 27 -0.78 4.45 -3.97
N PRO A 28 -1.88 3.65 -4.05
CA PRO A 28 -2.33 2.85 -2.92
C PRO A 28 -1.35 1.72 -2.56
N SER A 29 -0.40 1.38 -3.43
CA SER A 29 0.64 0.40 -3.13
C SER A 29 1.77 0.96 -2.26
N GLY A 30 1.85 2.29 -2.10
CA GLY A 30 2.90 2.97 -1.34
C GLY A 30 4.29 2.87 -1.97
N ILE A 31 4.38 2.53 -3.26
CA ILE A 31 5.66 2.55 -3.99
C ILE A 31 6.10 3.99 -4.26
N VAL A 32 5.14 4.87 -4.51
CA VAL A 32 5.32 6.32 -4.63
C VAL A 32 4.63 6.98 -3.45
N GLU A 33 5.35 7.84 -2.72
CA GLU A 33 4.80 8.55 -1.55
C GLU A 33 4.23 9.92 -1.93
N GLU A 34 4.70 10.48 -3.04
CA GLU A 34 4.26 11.75 -3.59
C GLU A 34 2.79 11.73 -3.99
N VAL A 35 2.10 12.83 -3.69
CA VAL A 35 0.71 13.08 -4.10
C VAL A 35 0.71 14.16 -5.17
N ILE A 36 0.01 13.91 -6.27
CA ILE A 36 -0.17 14.89 -7.36
C ILE A 36 -1.59 15.41 -7.32
N VAL A 37 -1.77 16.73 -7.39
CA VAL A 37 -3.09 17.33 -7.55
C VAL A 37 -3.35 17.62 -9.02
N VAL A 38 -4.49 17.18 -9.52
CA VAL A 38 -4.90 17.34 -10.93
C VAL A 38 -6.29 17.95 -11.02
N SER A 39 -6.57 18.69 -12.10
CA SER A 39 -7.91 19.19 -12.37
C SER A 39 -8.83 18.08 -12.87
N GLY A 40 -10.15 18.30 -12.82
CA GLY A 40 -11.13 17.40 -13.42
C GLY A 40 -10.89 17.13 -14.92
N GLU A 41 -10.43 18.13 -15.68
CA GLU A 41 -10.06 17.94 -17.10
C GLU A 41 -8.88 16.97 -17.26
N ALA A 42 -7.85 17.10 -16.42
CA ALA A 42 -6.70 16.21 -16.46
C ALA A 42 -7.09 14.79 -16.03
N LEU A 43 -7.92 14.64 -15.00
CA LEU A 43 -8.46 13.34 -14.58
C LEU A 43 -9.28 12.69 -15.70
N TYR A 44 -10.11 13.46 -16.42
CA TYR A 44 -10.84 12.96 -17.57
C TYR A 44 -9.90 12.41 -18.66
N LEU A 45 -8.82 13.13 -18.99
CA LEU A 45 -7.85 12.66 -19.99
C LEU A 45 -7.19 11.34 -19.58
N MET A 46 -6.89 11.17 -18.29
CA MET A 46 -6.23 9.98 -17.76
C MET A 46 -7.04 8.69 -17.93
N GLN A 47 -8.36 8.77 -18.10
CA GLN A 47 -9.19 7.59 -18.38
C GLN A 47 -8.80 6.90 -19.70
N TYR A 48 -8.13 7.62 -20.61
CA TYR A 48 -7.62 7.11 -21.88
C TYR A 48 -6.15 6.70 -21.82
N PHE A 49 -5.49 6.82 -20.66
CA PHE A 49 -4.11 6.38 -20.49
C PHE A 49 -4.10 4.87 -20.24
N ASP A 50 -4.43 4.09 -21.26
CA ASP A 50 -4.58 2.63 -21.20
C ASP A 50 -3.47 1.87 -21.97
N GLY A 51 -2.51 2.60 -22.53
CA GLY A 51 -1.45 2.07 -23.39
C GLY A 51 -1.91 1.71 -24.80
N LYS A 52 -3.14 2.08 -25.20
CA LYS A 52 -3.72 1.81 -26.51
C LYS A 52 -4.10 3.08 -27.26
N HIS A 53 -4.56 4.12 -26.55
CA HIS A 53 -4.83 5.42 -27.16
C HIS A 53 -3.52 6.19 -27.35
N SER A 54 -3.32 6.70 -28.56
CA SER A 54 -2.23 7.62 -28.82
C SER A 54 -2.53 9.01 -28.26
N LEU A 55 -1.51 9.84 -28.10
CA LEU A 55 -1.71 11.25 -27.73
C LEU A 55 -2.58 12.02 -28.73
N LEU A 56 -2.57 11.63 -30.01
CA LEU A 56 -3.47 12.19 -31.01
C LEU A 56 -4.93 11.79 -30.75
N ASP A 57 -5.17 10.52 -30.45
CA ASP A 57 -6.51 10.00 -30.12
C ASP A 57 -7.06 10.71 -28.88
N ILE A 58 -6.23 10.85 -27.84
CA ILE A 58 -6.59 11.53 -26.58
C ILE A 58 -6.98 12.99 -26.83
N ARG A 59 -6.27 13.71 -27.70
CA ARG A 59 -6.63 15.09 -28.08
C ARG A 59 -7.95 15.14 -28.85
N ALA A 60 -8.21 14.16 -29.71
CA ALA A 60 -9.49 14.06 -30.43
C ALA A 60 -10.66 13.79 -29.47
N GLU A 61 -10.46 12.92 -28.46
CA GLU A 61 -11.42 12.69 -27.38
C GLU A 61 -11.72 13.98 -26.60
N TYR A 62 -10.68 14.74 -26.22
CA TYR A 62 -10.83 16.01 -25.53
C TYR A 62 -11.65 17.02 -26.33
N GLN A 63 -11.34 17.18 -27.62
CA GLN A 63 -12.07 18.12 -28.48
C GLN A 63 -13.54 17.71 -28.63
N ARG A 64 -13.84 16.42 -28.71
CA ARG A 64 -15.22 15.94 -28.81
C ARG A 64 -16.04 16.23 -27.56
N THR A 65 -15.43 16.08 -26.39
CA THR A 65 -16.13 16.22 -25.10
C THR A 65 -16.26 17.67 -24.66
N PHE A 66 -15.19 18.47 -24.80
CA PHE A 66 -15.17 19.85 -24.31
C PHE A 66 -15.41 20.90 -25.40
N GLY A 67 -15.43 20.51 -26.68
CA GLY A 67 -15.53 21.44 -27.80
C GLY A 67 -14.33 22.39 -27.94
N ALA A 68 -13.25 22.13 -27.20
CA ALA A 68 -12.08 22.98 -27.08
C ALA A 68 -10.83 22.32 -27.65
N PHE A 69 -9.89 23.14 -28.12
CA PHE A 69 -8.60 22.65 -28.60
C PHE A 69 -7.65 22.40 -27.43
N LEU A 70 -7.09 21.20 -27.34
CA LEU A 70 -6.00 20.87 -26.42
C LEU A 70 -4.65 21.07 -27.10
N PRO A 71 -3.82 22.05 -26.66
CA PRO A 71 -2.45 22.18 -27.15
C PRO A 71 -1.65 20.91 -26.89
N GLU A 72 -0.85 20.49 -27.86
CA GLU A 72 -0.06 19.27 -27.77
C GLU A 72 0.93 19.31 -26.59
N GLU A 73 1.58 20.47 -26.41
CA GLU A 73 2.53 20.70 -25.32
C GLU A 73 1.89 20.51 -23.93
N ARG A 74 0.61 20.90 -23.76
CA ARG A 74 -0.11 20.71 -22.48
C ARG A 74 -0.31 19.22 -22.17
N LEU A 75 -0.66 18.42 -23.18
CA LEU A 75 -0.82 16.96 -23.01
C LEU A 75 0.53 16.28 -22.77
N HIS A 76 1.57 16.64 -23.52
CA HIS A 76 2.92 16.12 -23.30
C HIS A 76 3.44 16.43 -21.92
N LYS A 77 3.23 17.66 -21.43
CA LYS A 77 3.63 18.07 -20.09
C LYS A 77 2.93 17.24 -19.02
N LEU A 78 1.62 17.02 -19.15
CA LEU A 78 0.87 16.16 -18.22
C LEU A 78 1.44 14.73 -18.18
N VAL A 79 1.68 14.13 -19.35
CA VAL A 79 2.23 12.77 -19.45
C VAL A 79 3.64 12.70 -18.86
N ALA A 80 4.48 13.70 -19.14
CA ALA A 80 5.83 13.78 -18.61
C ALA A 80 5.86 13.94 -17.08
N GLU A 81 4.98 14.78 -16.51
CA GLU A 81 4.86 14.96 -15.06
C GLU A 81 4.41 13.67 -14.38
N LEU A 82 3.42 12.96 -14.92
CA LEU A 82 2.97 11.68 -14.37
C LEU A 82 4.05 10.60 -14.47
N ASP A 83 4.81 10.55 -15.56
CA ASP A 83 5.91 9.59 -15.72
C ASP A 83 7.07 9.87 -14.77
N HIS A 84 7.44 11.15 -14.63
CA HIS A 84 8.49 11.60 -13.74
C HIS A 84 8.20 11.20 -12.28
N ASN A 85 6.93 11.31 -11.88
CA ASN A 85 6.46 10.92 -10.56
C ASN A 85 6.04 9.44 -10.47
N HIS A 86 6.31 8.62 -11.50
CA HIS A 86 6.08 7.17 -11.50
C HIS A 86 4.61 6.71 -11.39
N PHE A 87 3.66 7.54 -11.85
CA PHE A 87 2.23 7.22 -11.94
C PHE A 87 1.87 6.42 -13.21
N LEU A 88 2.75 6.42 -14.21
CA LEU A 88 2.58 5.63 -15.44
C LEU A 88 3.28 4.27 -15.35
N GLU A 89 2.73 3.28 -16.04
CA GLU A 89 3.41 2.01 -16.32
C GLU A 89 4.50 2.23 -17.38
N SER A 90 5.65 2.73 -16.93
CA SER A 90 6.79 3.04 -17.79
C SER A 90 8.05 2.29 -17.37
N GLU A 91 9.07 2.33 -18.23
CA GLU A 91 10.39 1.81 -17.88
C GLU A 91 10.98 2.53 -16.66
N SER A 92 10.75 3.84 -16.53
CA SER A 92 11.16 4.65 -15.38
C SER A 92 10.58 4.09 -14.08
N PHE A 93 9.26 3.88 -14.04
CA PHE A 93 8.60 3.25 -12.89
C PHE A 93 9.11 1.82 -12.63
N GLN A 94 9.25 0.99 -13.66
CA GLN A 94 9.72 -0.39 -13.49
C GLN A 94 11.15 -0.44 -12.91
N ASN A 95 12.02 0.49 -13.32
CA ASN A 95 13.36 0.65 -12.74
C ASN A 95 13.28 1.06 -11.27
N HIS A 96 12.45 2.04 -10.94
CA HIS A 96 12.22 2.49 -9.57
C HIS A 96 11.73 1.35 -8.67
N LYS A 97 10.69 0.62 -9.09
CA LYS A 97 10.14 -0.54 -8.38
C LYS A 97 11.18 -1.62 -8.12
N ARG A 98 11.95 -2.01 -9.16
CA ARG A 98 13.04 -3.00 -9.00
C ARG A 98 14.11 -2.53 -8.02
N GLY A 99 14.41 -1.23 -8.01
CA GLY A 99 15.34 -0.62 -7.05
C GLY A 99 14.87 -0.81 -5.61
N LEU A 100 13.60 -0.47 -5.34
CA LEU A 100 12.98 -0.64 -4.03
C LEU A 100 12.91 -2.11 -3.61
N GLU A 101 12.49 -3.01 -4.50
CA GLU A 101 12.44 -4.45 -4.23
C GLU A 101 13.82 -4.99 -3.84
N LYS A 102 14.89 -4.61 -4.56
CA LYS A 102 16.26 -4.99 -4.22
C LYS A 102 16.69 -4.46 -2.84
N GLN A 103 16.34 -3.21 -2.52
CA GLN A 103 16.63 -2.64 -1.20
C GLN A 103 15.88 -3.36 -0.08
N VAL A 104 14.62 -3.75 -0.28
CA VAL A 104 13.84 -4.48 0.71
C VAL A 104 14.40 -5.90 0.89
N LEU A 105 14.70 -6.59 -0.22
CA LEU A 105 15.20 -7.96 -0.19
C LEU A 105 16.62 -8.07 0.40
N SER A 106 17.45 -7.05 0.26
CA SER A 106 18.81 -7.05 0.81
C SER A 106 18.87 -6.82 2.33
N ARG A 107 17.79 -6.36 2.96
CA ARG A 107 17.74 -6.16 4.41
C ARG A 107 17.64 -7.48 5.15
N THR A 108 18.51 -7.67 6.15
CA THR A 108 18.50 -8.81 7.08
C THR A 108 17.33 -8.79 8.06
N THR A 109 16.77 -7.60 8.31
CA THR A 109 15.61 -7.40 9.17
C THR A 109 14.56 -6.55 8.46
N ARG A 110 13.29 -6.80 8.74
CA ARG A 110 12.19 -5.99 8.20
C ARG A 110 11.87 -4.86 9.17
N ALA A 111 11.75 -3.64 8.65
CA ALA A 111 11.35 -2.49 9.45
C ALA A 111 9.89 -2.66 9.91
N ALA A 112 9.62 -2.30 11.16
CA ALA A 112 8.28 -2.29 11.73
C ALA A 112 7.49 -1.06 11.23
N VAL A 113 7.09 -1.05 9.95
CA VAL A 113 6.47 0.12 9.28
C VAL A 113 5.12 0.53 9.88
N HIS A 114 4.45 -0.36 10.59
CA HIS A 114 3.18 -0.08 11.28
C HIS A 114 3.36 0.41 12.72
N ALA A 115 4.59 0.46 13.22
CA ALA A 115 4.89 0.98 14.55
C ALA A 115 4.59 2.49 14.63
N GLY A 116 3.73 2.87 15.57
CA GLY A 116 3.19 4.22 15.73
C GLY A 116 1.87 4.47 15.00
N ALA A 117 1.50 3.61 14.04
CA ALA A 117 0.24 3.72 13.30
C ALA A 117 -0.79 2.67 13.76
N SER A 118 -0.43 1.40 13.69
CA SER A 118 -1.32 0.27 14.05
C SER A 118 -1.08 -0.26 15.45
N TYR A 119 0.14 -0.10 15.98
CA TYR A 119 0.53 -0.49 17.33
C TYR A 119 1.60 0.48 17.87
N PRO A 120 1.81 0.58 19.20
CA PRO A 120 2.78 1.49 19.80
C PRO A 120 4.19 1.27 19.25
N LYS A 121 4.87 2.39 18.95
CA LYS A 121 6.29 2.39 18.59
C LYS A 121 7.19 2.14 19.81
N ASP A 122 6.74 2.53 21.00
CA ASP A 122 7.45 2.29 22.25
C ASP A 122 7.39 0.79 22.63
N PRO A 123 8.53 0.12 22.86
CA PRO A 123 8.55 -1.31 23.17
C PRO A 123 7.85 -1.70 24.47
N GLN A 124 7.82 -0.81 25.48
CA GLN A 124 7.16 -1.12 26.76
C GLN A 124 5.64 -1.03 26.61
N ALA A 125 5.16 0.02 25.95
CA ALA A 125 3.75 0.18 25.60
C ALA A 125 3.25 -0.96 24.70
N LEU A 126 4.05 -1.37 23.71
CA LEU A 126 3.71 -2.51 22.85
C LEU A 126 3.60 -3.80 23.67
N ARG A 127 4.55 -4.08 24.56
CA ARG A 127 4.47 -5.25 25.43
C ARG A 127 3.21 -5.21 26.27
N ALA A 128 2.91 -4.09 26.94
CA ALA A 128 1.70 -3.96 27.74
C ALA A 128 0.42 -4.20 26.92
N GLN A 129 0.36 -3.71 25.69
CA GLN A 129 -0.78 -3.98 24.80
C GLN A 129 -0.90 -5.46 24.45
N LEU A 130 0.21 -6.12 24.10
CA LEU A 130 0.22 -7.55 23.80
C LEU A 130 -0.20 -8.38 25.01
N GLU A 131 0.27 -8.03 26.20
CA GLU A 131 -0.14 -8.71 27.43
C GLU A 131 -1.65 -8.56 27.67
N ASN A 132 -2.21 -7.38 27.41
CA ASN A 132 -3.64 -7.12 27.54
C ASN A 132 -4.50 -7.97 26.59
N PHE A 133 -3.96 -8.43 25.45
CA PHE A 133 -4.68 -9.35 24.57
C PHE A 133 -4.92 -10.73 25.22
N TYR A 134 -4.00 -11.20 26.09
CA TYR A 134 -4.17 -12.45 26.86
C TYR A 134 -5.14 -12.30 28.03
N ALA A 135 -5.31 -11.08 28.55
CA ALA A 135 -6.30 -10.78 29.59
C ALA A 135 -7.72 -10.56 29.03
N HIS A 136 -7.86 -10.45 27.70
CA HIS A 136 -9.14 -10.19 27.06
C HIS A 136 -10.04 -11.44 27.03
N SER A 137 -11.35 -11.27 27.16
CA SER A 137 -12.32 -12.38 27.20
C SER A 137 -12.40 -13.20 25.90
N GLY A 138 -12.04 -12.58 24.77
CA GLY A 138 -11.91 -13.25 23.47
C GLY A 138 -10.51 -13.83 23.20
N GLY A 139 -9.60 -13.74 24.17
CA GLY A 139 -8.26 -14.30 24.10
C GLY A 139 -8.14 -15.58 24.93
N LEU A 140 -7.06 -16.32 24.71
CA LEU A 140 -6.73 -17.45 25.55
C LEU A 140 -6.15 -16.94 26.87
N LEU A 141 -6.94 -17.06 27.94
CA LEU A 141 -6.56 -16.63 29.29
C LEU A 141 -5.22 -17.28 29.70
N ASN A 142 -4.37 -16.46 30.31
CA ASN A 142 -2.97 -16.73 30.73
C ASN A 142 -1.95 -16.70 29.59
N HIS A 143 -0.80 -16.06 29.89
CA HIS A 143 0.36 -16.03 29.01
C HIS A 143 0.92 -17.43 28.78
N ALA A 144 1.59 -17.61 27.63
CA ALA A 144 2.38 -18.81 27.38
C ALA A 144 3.38 -19.02 28.51
N THR A 145 3.39 -20.20 29.11
CA THR A 145 4.49 -20.61 29.97
C THR A 145 5.61 -21.11 29.07
N THR A 146 6.83 -20.62 29.22
CA THR A 146 8.03 -21.18 28.55
C THR A 146 8.34 -22.63 28.94
N SER A 147 7.48 -23.27 29.72
CA SER A 147 7.49 -24.71 29.99
C SER A 147 7.03 -25.44 28.73
N VAL A 148 8.00 -25.76 27.87
CA VAL A 148 7.79 -26.71 26.77
C VAL A 148 7.21 -27.99 27.38
N ASN A 149 6.03 -28.41 26.93
CA ASN A 149 5.48 -29.71 27.30
C ASN A 149 6.33 -30.80 26.61
N SER A 150 7.44 -31.16 27.24
CA SER A 150 8.47 -32.08 26.74
C SER A 150 8.04 -33.56 26.70
N ASN A 151 6.78 -33.85 27.00
CA ASN A 151 6.25 -35.22 26.98
C ASN A 151 5.46 -35.46 25.68
N ASN A 152 6.15 -35.95 24.66
CA ASN A 152 5.60 -36.53 23.42
C ASN A 152 4.87 -35.60 22.42
N ALA A 153 5.02 -34.27 22.50
CA ALA A 153 4.51 -33.39 21.45
C ALA A 153 5.42 -33.45 20.21
N ALA A 154 4.85 -33.78 19.05
CA ALA A 154 5.57 -33.67 17.78
C ALA A 154 6.04 -32.22 17.54
N PRO A 155 7.21 -32.00 16.89
CA PRO A 155 7.73 -30.66 16.65
C PRO A 155 6.76 -29.84 15.78
N LEU A 156 6.56 -28.56 16.14
CA LEU A 156 5.65 -27.66 15.43
C LEU A 156 6.12 -27.44 13.99
N GLN A 157 5.34 -27.93 13.02
CA GLN A 157 5.68 -27.80 11.58
C GLN A 157 5.17 -26.50 10.94
N GLY A 158 4.16 -25.87 11.54
CA GLY A 158 3.57 -24.64 11.01
C GLY A 158 2.48 -24.08 11.90
N MET A 159 2.24 -22.77 11.78
CA MET A 159 1.20 -22.04 12.49
C MET A 159 0.34 -21.27 11.49
N LEU A 160 -0.97 -21.32 11.68
CA LEU A 160 -1.92 -20.45 10.98
C LEU A 160 -2.47 -19.46 12.00
N ALA A 161 -2.22 -18.18 11.77
CA ALA A 161 -2.78 -17.09 12.55
C ALA A 161 -3.61 -16.19 11.63
N PRO A 162 -4.69 -15.57 12.13
CA PRO A 162 -5.49 -14.64 11.34
C PRO A 162 -4.64 -13.46 10.85
N HIS A 163 -5.09 -12.77 9.80
CA HIS A 163 -4.48 -11.53 9.33
C HIS A 163 -5.50 -10.38 9.45
N ILE A 164 -5.77 -10.00 10.70
CA ILE A 164 -6.70 -8.94 11.11
C ILE A 164 -5.93 -7.85 11.86
N ASP A 165 -6.39 -6.61 11.75
CA ASP A 165 -5.79 -5.49 12.48
C ASP A 165 -5.74 -5.77 14.00
N LEU A 166 -4.56 -5.60 14.62
CA LEU A 166 -4.34 -5.86 16.05
C LEU A 166 -5.26 -5.05 16.97
N ARG A 167 -5.69 -3.85 16.54
CA ARG A 167 -6.59 -2.99 17.31
C ARG A 167 -7.99 -3.60 17.43
N VAL A 168 -8.38 -4.43 16.47
CA VAL A 168 -9.70 -5.07 16.41
C VAL A 168 -9.62 -6.51 16.89
N GLY A 169 -8.65 -7.26 16.39
CA GLY A 169 -8.55 -8.71 16.58
C GLY A 169 -7.38 -9.18 17.45
N GLY A 170 -6.67 -8.30 18.16
CA GLY A 170 -5.46 -8.66 18.91
C GLY A 170 -5.60 -9.89 19.81
N ALA A 171 -6.74 -10.05 20.47
CA ALA A 171 -7.03 -11.19 21.35
C ALA A 171 -7.01 -12.55 20.63
N CYS A 172 -7.44 -12.65 19.37
CA CYS A 172 -7.51 -13.94 18.67
C CYS A 172 -6.12 -14.49 18.29
N TYR A 173 -5.10 -13.63 18.22
CA TYR A 173 -3.72 -14.03 17.98
C TYR A 173 -3.12 -14.85 19.13
N THR A 174 -3.60 -14.64 20.36
CA THR A 174 -3.05 -15.27 21.57
C THR A 174 -3.05 -16.79 21.51
N TYR A 175 -4.05 -17.40 20.87
CA TYR A 175 -4.15 -18.86 20.70
C TYR A 175 -2.96 -19.43 19.90
N GLY A 176 -2.68 -18.87 18.73
CA GLY A 176 -1.60 -19.32 17.87
C GLY A 176 -0.23 -19.03 18.48
N TYR A 177 -0.01 -17.80 18.94
CA TYR A 177 1.27 -17.39 19.48
C TYR A 177 1.61 -18.05 20.82
N ARG A 178 0.60 -18.42 21.62
CA ARG A 178 0.82 -19.26 22.80
C ARG A 178 1.26 -20.66 22.42
N ALA A 179 0.54 -21.31 21.50
CA ALA A 179 0.91 -22.64 21.02
C ALA A 179 2.34 -22.65 20.45
N LEU A 180 2.73 -21.59 19.72
CA LEU A 180 4.10 -21.41 19.24
C LEU A 180 5.12 -21.29 20.38
N ALA A 181 4.84 -20.46 21.39
CA ALA A 181 5.75 -20.25 22.52
C ALA A 181 5.91 -21.48 23.44
N GLU A 182 4.88 -22.34 23.51
CA GLU A 182 4.89 -23.60 24.27
C GLU A 182 5.44 -24.79 23.46
N SER A 183 5.66 -24.62 22.15
CA SER A 183 6.17 -25.66 21.27
C SER A 183 7.69 -25.77 21.30
N THR A 184 8.21 -26.98 21.09
CA THR A 184 9.63 -27.19 20.82
C THR A 184 9.98 -26.60 19.45
N PRO A 185 11.09 -25.85 19.31
CA PRO A 185 11.57 -25.40 18.01
C PRO A 185 11.73 -26.58 17.05
N ALA A 186 11.44 -26.36 15.77
CA ALA A 186 11.67 -27.33 14.70
C ALA A 186 13.16 -27.49 14.39
#